data_AF-A0A5B0PCF9-F1
#
_entry.id   AF-A0A5B0PCF9-F1
#
_cell.length_a   1.000
_cell.length_b   1.000
_cell.length_c   1.000
_cell.angle_alpha   90.00
_cell.angle_beta   90.00
_cell.angle_gamma   90.00
#
_symmetry.space_group_name_H-M   'P 1'
#
loop_
_entity.id
_entity.type
_entity.pdbx_description
1 polymer ?
#
loop_
_entity_poly.entity_id
_entity_poly.type
_entity_poly.pdbx_seq_one_letter_code
_entity_poly.pdbx_strand_id
1 'polypeptide(L)'
;MGYNSAVTKFVSFQKVTGSSDFRLPISTRTLEEFCIWAGRNAVTSNLGKITANSLQKYVAGLKAWHVYHNEEFPTSNATRINLLLKSSAREDENVAKVSRKLPIMFWHLTYLWENLRSGDDFDKALLDLCVVAFWGLARMAELTYWSEKGDIPFAESVLTSDVAFSSGGGVEVATLTVRNTKTGRPGLGIVCSYSGTCWYLGTC
;
A
#
# COMPACT_ATOMS: atom_id res chain seq x y z
N MET A 1 9.14 -0.42 5.34
CA MET A 1 10.13 -0.75 4.28
C MET A 1 10.10 0.28 3.15
N GLY A 2 10.69 1.47 3.33
CA GLY A 2 10.74 2.52 2.28
C GLY A 2 12.14 3.05 1.98
N TYR A 3 13.16 2.62 2.72
CA TYR A 3 14.51 3.18 2.64
C TYR A 3 15.33 2.54 1.49
N ASN A 4 15.22 1.22 1.31
CA ASN A 4 15.90 0.52 0.21
C ASN A 4 15.45 1.02 -1.16
N SER A 5 14.16 1.36 -1.34
CA SER A 5 13.67 1.87 -2.63
C SER A 5 14.25 3.24 -2.99
N ALA A 6 14.58 4.08 -1.99
CA ALA A 6 15.27 5.35 -2.21
C ALA A 6 16.68 5.11 -2.77
N VAL A 7 17.44 4.18 -2.16
CA VAL A 7 18.78 3.81 -2.60
C VAL A 7 18.75 3.19 -3.99
N THR A 8 17.83 2.26 -4.25
CA THR A 8 17.68 1.65 -5.59
C THR A 8 17.39 2.69 -6.66
N LYS A 9 16.52 3.66 -6.39
CA LYS A 9 16.20 4.74 -7.34
C LYS A 9 17.40 5.65 -7.59
N PHE A 10 18.19 5.92 -6.55
CA PHE A 10 19.41 6.71 -6.66
C PHE A 10 20.50 5.97 -7.45
N VAL A 11 20.66 4.66 -7.26
CA VAL A 11 21.56 3.84 -8.09
C VAL A 11 21.13 3.88 -9.56
N SER A 12 19.82 3.82 -9.86
CA SER A 12 19.33 3.97 -11.24
C SER A 12 19.68 5.35 -11.83
N PHE A 13 19.62 6.41 -11.03
CA PHE A 13 20.10 7.74 -11.45
C PHE A 13 21.60 7.72 -11.78
N GLN A 14 22.43 7.16 -10.90
CA GLN A 14 23.87 7.09 -11.13
C GLN A 14 24.25 6.30 -12.40
N LYS A 15 23.55 5.20 -12.66
CA LYS A 15 23.71 4.42 -13.90
C LYS A 15 23.43 5.24 -15.16
N VAL A 16 22.43 6.10 -15.13
CA VAL A 16 22.08 6.98 -16.27
C VAL A 16 23.10 8.12 -16.42
N THR A 17 23.65 8.62 -15.32
CA THR A 17 24.64 9.71 -15.32
C THR A 17 26.08 9.22 -15.56
N GLY A 18 26.31 7.91 -15.70
CA GLY A 18 27.62 7.32 -16.02
C GLY A 18 28.52 7.08 -14.81
N SER A 19 27.98 7.12 -13.59
CA SER A 19 28.69 6.78 -12.35
C SER A 19 28.40 5.32 -11.98
N SER A 20 29.42 4.47 -11.97
CA SER A 20 29.24 3.01 -11.79
C SER A 20 28.87 2.60 -10.37
N ASP A 21 29.26 3.37 -9.35
CA ASP A 21 29.12 2.96 -7.94
C ASP A 21 28.47 4.03 -7.05
N PHE A 22 27.57 3.57 -6.17
CA PHE A 22 27.06 4.35 -5.06
C PHE A 22 28.15 4.51 -4.00
N ARG A 23 28.78 5.69 -3.97
CA ARG A 23 29.82 6.03 -2.98
C ARG A 23 29.26 7.00 -1.95
N LEU A 24 29.50 6.68 -0.69
CA LEU A 24 29.31 7.58 0.43
C LEU A 24 30.62 8.36 0.70
N PRO A 25 30.53 9.58 1.25
CA PRO A 25 29.32 10.39 1.42
C PRO A 25 28.80 10.94 0.08
N ILE A 26 27.48 11.09 -0.04
CA ILE A 26 26.89 11.72 -1.23
C ILE A 26 27.28 13.21 -1.26
N SER A 27 27.75 13.68 -2.41
CA SER A 27 28.04 15.11 -2.59
C SER A 27 26.76 15.94 -2.66
N THR A 28 26.83 17.20 -2.19
CA THR A 28 25.72 18.16 -2.27
C THR A 28 25.21 18.33 -3.70
N ARG A 29 26.13 18.37 -4.68
CA ARG A 29 25.81 18.49 -6.10
C ARG A 29 25.06 17.26 -6.63
N THR A 30 25.54 16.06 -6.32
CA THR A 30 24.90 14.81 -6.75
C THR A 30 23.49 14.68 -6.19
N LEU A 31 23.27 15.16 -4.95
CA LEU A 31 21.94 15.17 -4.34
C LEU A 31 20.98 16.15 -5.03
N GLU A 32 21.47 17.33 -5.44
CA GLU A 32 20.68 18.30 -6.22
C GLU A 32 20.35 17.76 -7.61
N GLU A 33 21.34 17.20 -8.31
CA GLU A 33 21.16 16.57 -9.62
C GLU A 33 20.15 15.42 -9.56
N PHE A 34 20.21 14.60 -8.51
CA PHE A 34 19.21 13.57 -8.25
C PHE A 34 17.81 14.17 -8.06
N CYS A 35 17.66 15.26 -7.29
CA CYS A 35 16.37 15.92 -7.09
C CYS A 35 15.81 16.49 -8.40
N ILE A 36 16.66 17.05 -9.26
CA ILE A 36 16.27 17.55 -10.59
C ILE A 36 15.90 16.39 -11.51
N TRP A 37 16.65 15.29 -11.48
CA TRP A 37 16.38 14.14 -12.33
C TRP A 37 15.10 13.40 -11.92
N ALA A 38 14.91 13.17 -10.61
CA ALA A 38 13.78 12.41 -10.09
C ALA A 38 12.50 13.25 -9.98
N GLY A 39 12.60 14.54 -9.65
CA GLY A 39 11.44 15.40 -9.44
C GLY A 39 10.70 15.77 -10.72
N ARG A 40 9.40 16.05 -10.61
CA ARG A 40 8.66 16.70 -11.69
C ARG A 40 9.19 18.12 -11.88
N ASN A 41 9.51 18.46 -13.13
CA ASN A 41 9.97 19.77 -13.53
C ASN A 41 9.82 19.90 -15.05
N ALA A 42 9.80 21.14 -15.53
CA ALA A 42 9.71 21.47 -16.95
C ALA A 42 11.03 21.26 -17.73
N VAL A 43 12.16 21.07 -17.03
CA VAL A 43 13.51 21.10 -17.63
C VAL A 43 13.94 19.73 -18.16
N THR A 44 13.49 18.66 -17.52
CA THR A 44 13.83 17.28 -17.90
C THR A 44 12.57 16.48 -18.20
N SER A 45 12.61 15.58 -19.17
CA SER A 45 11.52 14.65 -19.47
C SER A 45 12.07 13.22 -19.40
N ASN A 46 11.83 12.55 -18.28
CA ASN A 46 12.14 11.13 -18.15
C ASN A 46 10.91 10.38 -17.62
N LEU A 47 10.76 9.11 -18.03
CA LEU A 47 9.67 8.23 -17.61
C LEU A 47 9.70 7.91 -16.11
N GLY A 48 10.78 8.26 -15.41
CA GLY A 48 11.03 7.92 -14.02
C GLY A 48 10.64 9.00 -13.01
N LYS A 49 9.98 10.09 -13.43
CA LYS A 49 9.65 11.23 -12.57
C LYS A 49 8.63 10.90 -11.50
N ILE A 50 8.89 11.37 -10.29
CA ILE A 50 8.08 11.13 -9.10
C ILE A 50 7.52 12.43 -8.53
N THR A 51 6.47 12.30 -7.73
CA THR A 51 5.88 13.44 -7.00
C THR A 51 6.84 14.00 -5.96
N ALA A 52 6.71 15.27 -5.62
CA ALA A 52 7.47 15.95 -4.58
C ALA A 52 7.37 15.23 -3.23
N ASN A 53 6.20 14.69 -2.89
CA ASN A 53 6.02 13.89 -1.68
C ASN A 53 6.88 12.60 -1.69
N SER A 54 6.93 11.92 -2.84
CA SER A 54 7.77 10.73 -3.00
C SER A 54 9.26 11.09 -2.99
N LEU A 55 9.63 12.21 -3.62
CA LEU A 55 11.00 12.71 -3.61
C LEU A 55 11.47 13.05 -2.20
N GLN A 56 10.63 13.70 -1.39
CA GLN A 56 10.92 13.99 0.02
C GLN A 56 11.17 12.71 0.81
N LYS A 57 10.37 11.65 0.60
CA LYS A 57 10.58 10.34 1.22
C LYS A 57 11.90 9.70 0.79
N TYR A 58 12.29 9.85 -0.46
CA TYR A 58 13.58 9.36 -0.93
C TYR A 58 14.77 10.12 -0.33
N VAL A 59 14.69 11.44 -0.22
CA VAL A 59 15.73 12.23 0.48
C VAL A 59 15.85 11.79 1.93
N ALA A 60 14.72 11.57 2.62
CA ALA A 60 14.73 11.03 3.99
C ALA A 60 15.34 9.63 4.06
N GLY A 61 15.10 8.77 3.06
CA GLY A 61 15.70 7.44 2.99
C GLY A 61 17.19 7.45 2.71
N LEU A 62 17.67 8.37 1.86
CA LEU A 62 19.11 8.58 1.66
C LEU A 62 19.76 9.07 2.95
N LYS A 63 19.14 10.00 3.69
CA LYS A 63 19.63 10.44 5.01
C LYS A 63 19.72 9.28 6.00
N ALA A 64 18.69 8.44 6.08
CA ALA A 64 18.70 7.26 6.94
C ALA A 64 19.82 6.28 6.55
N TRP A 65 20.08 6.11 5.26
CA TRP A 65 21.17 5.27 4.77
C TRP A 65 22.56 5.78 5.19
N HIS A 66 22.79 7.10 5.19
CA HIS A 66 24.04 7.69 5.70
C HIS A 66 24.20 7.43 7.19
N VAL A 67 23.15 7.68 7.98
CA VAL A 67 23.15 7.40 9.43
C VAL A 67 23.43 5.92 9.70
N TYR A 68 22.86 5.01 8.91
CA TYR A 68 23.06 3.57 9.04
C TYR A 68 24.51 3.14 8.76
N HIS A 69 25.23 3.85 7.88
CA HIS A 69 26.64 3.58 7.58
C HIS A 69 27.62 4.47 8.34
N ASN A 70 27.13 5.24 9.32
CA ASN A 70 27.92 6.16 10.14
C ASN A 70 28.66 7.23 9.31
N GLU A 71 28.02 7.69 8.23
CA GLU A 71 28.52 8.72 7.31
C GLU A 71 27.70 10.02 7.46
N GLU A 72 28.34 11.16 7.19
CA GLU A 72 27.66 12.46 7.31
C GLU A 72 26.81 12.78 6.06
N PHE A 73 25.56 13.18 6.27
CA PHE A 73 24.68 13.59 5.18
C PHE A 73 24.88 15.09 4.86
N PRO A 74 24.99 15.48 3.58
CA PRO A 74 25.17 16.88 3.20
C PRO A 74 23.97 17.74 3.61
N THR A 75 24.17 18.69 4.53
CA THR A 75 23.13 19.60 5.02
C THR A 75 23.23 21.02 4.44
N SER A 76 24.37 21.40 3.87
CA SER A 76 24.63 22.76 3.35
C SER A 76 23.70 23.18 2.21
N ASN A 77 23.12 22.23 1.47
CA ASN A 77 22.22 22.48 0.34
C ASN A 77 20.72 22.32 0.70
N ALA A 78 20.37 22.19 1.98
CA ALA A 78 19.00 21.93 2.41
C ALA A 78 18.00 22.97 1.88
N THR A 79 18.37 24.26 1.83
CA THR A 79 17.53 25.33 1.28
C THR A 79 17.26 25.13 -0.21
N ARG A 80 18.27 24.74 -0.99
CA ARG A 80 18.15 24.50 -2.43
C ARG A 80 17.28 23.28 -2.72
N ILE A 81 17.45 22.19 -1.95
CA ILE A 81 16.58 21.01 -2.05
C ILE A 81 15.13 21.36 -1.74
N ASN A 82 14.87 22.19 -0.72
CA ASN A 82 13.51 22.63 -0.41
C ASN A 82 12.89 23.45 -1.56
N LEU A 83 13.67 24.29 -2.25
CA LEU A 83 13.19 25.01 -3.44
C LEU A 83 12.89 24.06 -4.61
N LEU A 84 13.73 23.05 -4.83
CA LEU A 84 13.48 22.00 -5.83
C LEU A 84 12.21 21.18 -5.51
N LEU A 85 11.98 20.85 -4.23
CA LEU A 85 10.76 20.17 -3.80
C LEU A 85 9.51 21.05 -4.00
N LYS A 86 9.58 22.34 -3.66
CA LYS A 86 8.46 23.28 -3.86
C LYS A 86 8.13 23.46 -5.33
N SER A 87 9.13 23.62 -6.18
CA SER A 87 8.92 23.71 -7.64
C SER A 87 8.32 22.42 -8.21
N SER A 88 8.81 21.25 -7.77
CA SER A 88 8.19 19.96 -8.15
C SER A 88 6.75 19.81 -7.65
N ALA A 89 6.43 20.33 -6.47
CA ALA A 89 5.06 20.25 -5.92
C ALA A 89 4.09 21.12 -6.74
N ARG A 90 4.53 22.29 -7.19
CA ARG A 90 3.75 23.14 -8.10
C ARG A 90 3.48 22.43 -9.43
N GLU A 91 4.48 21.75 -9.99
CA GLU A 91 4.26 20.96 -11.21
C GLU A 91 3.36 19.74 -10.97
N ASP A 92 3.42 19.12 -9.78
CA ASP A 92 2.51 18.04 -9.43
C ASP A 92 1.04 18.47 -9.38
N GLU A 93 0.76 19.71 -8.99
CA GLU A 93 -0.59 20.28 -9.01
C GLU A 93 -1.15 20.46 -10.42
N ASN A 94 -0.27 20.75 -11.40
CA ASN A 94 -0.62 20.87 -12.81
C ASN A 94 -0.89 19.51 -13.47
N VAL A 95 -0.31 18.42 -12.94
CA VAL A 95 -0.61 17.07 -13.42
C VAL A 95 -2.01 16.69 -12.95
N ALA A 96 -2.89 16.38 -13.91
CA ALA A 96 -4.26 15.97 -13.65
C ALA A 96 -4.31 14.97 -12.47
N LYS A 97 -4.99 15.35 -11.39
CA LYS A 97 -5.18 14.49 -10.22
C LYS A 97 -5.88 13.24 -10.72
N VAL A 98 -5.19 12.10 -10.68
CA VAL A 98 -5.78 10.79 -10.96
C VAL A 98 -7.10 10.72 -10.22
N SER A 99 -8.20 10.51 -10.95
CA SER A 99 -9.54 10.43 -10.37
C SER A 99 -9.49 9.46 -9.20
N ARG A 100 -9.85 9.92 -8.00
CA ARG A 100 -9.87 9.05 -6.83
C ARG A 100 -10.79 7.87 -7.14
N LYS A 101 -10.30 6.65 -6.89
CA LYS A 101 -11.14 5.45 -7.01
C LYS A 101 -12.39 5.67 -6.14
N LEU A 102 -13.56 5.59 -6.75
CA LEU A 102 -14.82 5.74 -6.02
C LEU A 102 -14.98 4.56 -5.06
N PRO A 103 -15.61 4.76 -3.90
CA PRO A 103 -15.94 3.66 -2.99
C PRO A 103 -16.81 2.60 -3.69
N ILE A 104 -16.65 1.33 -3.30
CA ILE A 104 -17.60 0.28 -3.71
C ILE A 104 -18.94 0.58 -3.03
N MET A 105 -19.99 0.70 -3.82
CA MET A 105 -21.35 0.97 -3.34
C MET A 105 -22.17 -0.32 -3.26
N PHE A 106 -23.22 -0.31 -2.46
CA PHE A 106 -24.17 -1.43 -2.32
C PHE A 106 -24.72 -1.92 -3.67
N TRP A 107 -24.96 -1.02 -4.62
CA TRP A 107 -25.41 -1.37 -5.98
C TRP A 107 -24.44 -2.25 -6.76
N HIS A 108 -23.12 -2.16 -6.50
CA HIS A 108 -22.18 -3.09 -7.09
C HIS A 108 -22.36 -4.51 -6.52
N LEU A 109 -22.70 -4.62 -5.23
CA LEU A 109 -22.95 -5.91 -4.59
C LEU A 109 -24.27 -6.53 -5.08
N THR A 110 -25.32 -5.73 -5.27
CA THR A 110 -26.58 -6.23 -5.86
C THR A 110 -26.37 -6.73 -7.28
N TYR A 111 -25.59 -5.99 -8.09
CA TYR A 111 -25.22 -6.43 -9.43
C TYR A 111 -24.43 -7.75 -9.43
N LEU A 112 -23.45 -7.90 -8.53
CA LEU A 112 -22.71 -9.15 -8.38
C LEU A 112 -23.64 -10.29 -7.96
N TRP A 113 -24.56 -10.05 -7.02
CA TRP A 113 -25.51 -11.06 -6.56
C TRP A 113 -26.43 -11.56 -7.68
N GLU A 114 -26.97 -10.65 -8.49
CA GLU A 114 -27.86 -11.02 -9.60
C GLU A 114 -27.15 -11.90 -10.65
N ASN A 115 -25.88 -11.62 -10.92
CA ASN A 115 -25.11 -12.33 -11.94
C ASN A 115 -24.47 -13.63 -11.45
N LEU A 116 -24.00 -13.67 -10.18
CA LEU A 116 -23.18 -14.78 -9.67
C LEU A 116 -23.99 -15.81 -8.86
N ARG A 117 -25.18 -15.48 -8.34
CA ARG A 117 -25.94 -16.42 -7.48
C ARG A 117 -26.31 -17.74 -8.16
N SER A 118 -26.47 -17.72 -9.48
CA SER A 118 -26.86 -18.88 -10.30
C SER A 118 -25.70 -19.45 -11.11
N GLY A 119 -24.49 -18.97 -10.85
CA GLY A 119 -23.27 -19.41 -11.52
C GLY A 119 -22.72 -20.72 -10.97
N ASP A 120 -21.45 -20.98 -11.28
CA ASP A 120 -20.72 -22.15 -10.80
C ASP A 120 -20.32 -22.01 -9.31
N ASP A 121 -19.67 -23.03 -8.75
CA ASP A 121 -19.25 -22.99 -7.35
C ASP A 121 -18.16 -21.94 -7.10
N PHE A 122 -17.41 -21.55 -8.13
CA PHE A 122 -16.45 -20.45 -8.05
C PHE A 122 -17.18 -19.10 -7.97
N ASP A 123 -18.21 -18.88 -8.79
CA ASP A 123 -19.03 -17.68 -8.81
C ASP A 123 -19.71 -17.45 -7.45
N LYS A 124 -20.22 -18.53 -6.84
CA LYS A 124 -20.79 -18.48 -5.47
C LYS A 124 -19.71 -18.13 -4.43
N ALA A 125 -18.54 -18.75 -4.49
CA ALA A 125 -17.44 -18.44 -3.58
C ALA A 125 -16.93 -17.00 -3.76
N LEU A 126 -16.90 -16.48 -4.99
CA LEU A 126 -16.55 -15.10 -5.29
C LEU A 126 -17.61 -14.13 -4.73
N LEU A 127 -18.89 -14.46 -4.86
CA LEU A 127 -19.97 -13.68 -4.28
C LEU A 127 -19.86 -13.62 -2.75
N ASP A 128 -19.64 -14.76 -2.09
CA ASP A 128 -19.43 -14.83 -0.63
C ASP A 128 -18.21 -14.02 -0.19
N LEU A 129 -17.10 -14.12 -0.93
CA LEU A 129 -15.90 -13.30 -0.70
C LEU A 129 -16.20 -11.80 -0.80
N CYS A 130 -16.95 -11.37 -1.81
CA CYS A 130 -17.34 -9.97 -1.98
C CYS A 130 -18.25 -9.47 -0.85
N VAL A 131 -19.18 -10.30 -0.38
CA VAL A 131 -20.07 -9.99 0.75
C VAL A 131 -19.25 -9.83 2.03
N VAL A 132 -18.36 -10.79 2.34
CA VAL A 132 -17.51 -10.73 3.53
C VAL A 132 -16.54 -9.55 3.46
N ALA A 133 -15.93 -9.27 2.30
CA ALA A 133 -15.03 -8.13 2.14
C ALA A 133 -15.76 -6.78 2.32
N PHE A 134 -16.99 -6.67 1.79
CA PHE A 134 -17.79 -5.45 1.86
C PHE A 134 -18.25 -5.16 3.29
N TRP A 135 -18.87 -6.14 3.96
CA TRP A 135 -19.41 -5.96 5.32
C TRP A 135 -18.36 -6.06 6.41
N GLY A 136 -17.32 -6.87 6.19
CA GLY A 136 -16.19 -7.01 7.09
C GLY A 136 -15.15 -5.90 6.99
N LEU A 137 -15.33 -4.95 6.04
CA LEU A 137 -14.37 -3.91 5.72
C LEU A 137 -12.94 -4.46 5.50
N ALA A 138 -12.86 -5.69 5.01
CA ALA A 138 -11.62 -6.43 4.81
C ALA A 138 -11.11 -6.22 3.38
N ARG A 139 -9.80 -6.23 3.19
CA ARG A 139 -9.26 -6.27 1.82
C ARG A 139 -9.41 -7.67 1.27
N MET A 140 -9.75 -7.81 -0.01
CA MET A 140 -9.77 -9.13 -0.65
C MET A 140 -8.43 -9.87 -0.48
N ALA A 141 -7.30 -9.14 -0.59
CA ALA A 141 -5.97 -9.70 -0.35
C ALA A 141 -5.72 -10.19 1.10
N GLU A 142 -6.54 -9.79 2.08
CA GLU A 142 -6.50 -10.33 3.45
C GLU A 142 -7.34 -11.61 3.59
N LEU A 143 -8.28 -11.85 2.66
CA LEU A 143 -9.19 -13.00 2.66
C LEU A 143 -8.77 -14.09 1.66
N THR A 144 -7.90 -13.76 0.71
CA THR A 144 -7.45 -14.66 -0.36
C THR A 144 -5.97 -15.00 -0.25
N TYR A 145 -5.59 -16.16 -0.75
CA TYR A 145 -4.20 -16.60 -0.84
C TYR A 145 -3.50 -16.05 -2.08
N TRP A 146 -2.19 -15.84 -1.99
CA TRP A 146 -1.36 -15.39 -3.13
C TRP A 146 -1.08 -16.50 -4.15
N SER A 147 -1.13 -17.76 -3.72
CA SER A 147 -0.88 -18.93 -4.55
C SER A 147 -1.92 -20.00 -4.27
N GLU A 148 -2.31 -20.73 -5.31
CA GLU A 148 -3.21 -21.88 -5.20
C GLU A 148 -2.57 -23.06 -4.44
N LYS A 149 -1.23 -23.12 -4.44
CA LYS A 149 -0.45 -24.20 -3.81
C LYS A 149 0.78 -23.63 -3.12
N GLY A 150 1.18 -24.23 -2.01
CA GLY A 150 2.39 -23.90 -1.27
C GLY A 150 2.17 -23.85 0.23
N ASP A 151 3.19 -23.40 0.95
CA ASP A 151 3.14 -23.23 2.39
C ASP A 151 2.21 -22.07 2.77
N ILE A 152 1.29 -22.34 3.69
CA ILE A 152 0.33 -21.35 4.17
C ILE A 152 0.98 -20.57 5.33
N PRO A 153 1.15 -19.25 5.22
CA PRO A 153 1.62 -18.44 6.35
C PRO A 153 0.47 -18.31 7.36
N PHE A 154 0.42 -19.21 8.34
CA PHE A 154 -0.63 -19.29 9.38
C PHE A 154 -0.84 -18.00 10.17
N ALA A 155 0.17 -17.13 10.26
CA ALA A 155 0.10 -15.87 10.99
C ALA A 155 -0.62 -14.75 10.22
N GLU A 156 -0.69 -14.85 8.89
CA GLU A 156 -1.19 -13.79 7.99
C GLU A 156 -2.36 -14.26 7.13
N SER A 157 -2.70 -15.54 7.18
CA SER A 157 -3.76 -16.15 6.36
C SER A 157 -5.03 -16.39 7.15
N VAL A 158 -6.17 -16.32 6.45
CA VAL A 158 -7.48 -16.71 7.00
C VAL A 158 -7.66 -18.22 6.91
N LEU A 159 -7.73 -18.88 8.06
CA LEU A 159 -7.89 -20.33 8.15
C LEU A 159 -9.36 -20.69 8.32
N THR A 160 -9.74 -21.92 7.94
CA THR A 160 -11.08 -22.46 8.25
C THR A 160 -11.33 -22.54 9.76
N SER A 161 -10.27 -22.68 10.56
CA SER A 161 -10.33 -22.62 12.02
C SER A 161 -10.60 -21.23 12.60
N ASP A 162 -10.49 -20.17 11.78
CA ASP A 162 -10.81 -18.80 12.21
C ASP A 162 -12.31 -18.47 12.08
N VAL A 163 -13.10 -19.43 11.58
CA VAL A 163 -14.56 -19.35 11.52
C VAL A 163 -15.17 -20.08 12.72
N ALA A 164 -15.93 -19.36 13.53
CA ALA A 164 -16.70 -19.92 14.64
C ALA A 164 -18.19 -19.72 14.39
N PHE A 165 -18.98 -20.77 14.59
CA PHE A 165 -20.43 -20.70 14.57
C PHE A 165 -20.94 -20.74 16.00
N SER A 166 -21.77 -19.76 16.38
CA SER A 166 -22.41 -19.72 17.69
C SER A 166 -23.91 -19.51 17.52
N SER A 167 -24.71 -20.24 18.30
CA SER A 167 -26.16 -20.07 18.32
C SER A 167 -26.54 -19.44 19.65
N GLY A 168 -26.94 -18.16 19.61
CA GLY A 168 -27.32 -17.39 20.79
C GLY A 168 -28.70 -16.80 20.57
N GLY A 169 -29.66 -17.13 21.45
CA GLY A 169 -31.00 -16.54 21.39
C GLY A 169 -31.84 -16.89 20.15
N GLY A 170 -31.56 -18.03 19.50
CA GLY A 170 -32.28 -18.48 18.31
C GLY A 170 -31.77 -17.92 16.98
N VAL A 171 -30.65 -17.18 17.00
CA VAL A 171 -29.97 -16.71 15.78
C VAL A 171 -28.61 -17.38 15.66
N GLU A 172 -28.33 -17.92 14.47
CA GLU A 172 -27.04 -18.48 14.12
C GLU A 172 -26.09 -17.35 13.71
N VAL A 173 -24.97 -17.24 14.42
CA VAL A 173 -23.96 -16.22 14.19
C VAL A 173 -22.68 -16.88 13.69
N ALA A 174 -22.28 -16.53 12.47
CA ALA A 174 -20.99 -16.90 11.91
C ALA A 174 -19.98 -15.79 12.17
N THR A 175 -18.92 -16.09 12.89
CA THR A 175 -17.85 -15.17 13.28
C THR A 175 -16.58 -15.54 12.53
N LEU A 176 -16.10 -14.63 11.69
CA LEU A 176 -14.81 -14.75 11.00
C LEU A 176 -13.78 -13.84 11.69
N THR A 177 -12.69 -14.42 12.16
CA THR A 177 -11.57 -13.67 12.75
C THR A 177 -10.47 -13.45 11.72
N VAL A 178 -10.30 -12.21 11.26
CA VAL A 178 -9.20 -11.85 10.34
C VAL A 178 -8.03 -11.28 11.14
N ARG A 179 -6.88 -11.95 11.11
CA ARG A 179 -5.68 -11.58 11.86
C ARG A 179 -4.82 -10.58 11.07
N ASN A 180 -4.09 -9.73 11.80
CA ASN A 180 -3.08 -8.83 11.25
C ASN A 180 -3.59 -7.91 10.10
N THR A 181 -4.85 -7.48 10.19
CA THR A 181 -5.43 -6.59 9.18
C THR A 181 -4.80 -5.21 9.27
N LYS A 182 -4.61 -4.54 8.12
CA LYS A 182 -4.04 -3.17 8.13
C LYS A 182 -4.98 -2.13 8.76
N THR A 183 -6.27 -2.47 8.88
CA THR A 183 -7.33 -1.66 9.50
C THR A 183 -7.52 -1.99 10.98
N GLY A 184 -7.03 -3.15 11.44
CA GLY A 184 -6.97 -3.52 12.85
C GLY A 184 -5.78 -2.88 13.56
N ARG A 185 -5.86 -2.85 14.90
CA ARG A 185 -4.70 -2.48 15.73
C ARG A 185 -3.66 -3.61 15.64
N PRO A 186 -2.34 -3.30 15.71
CA PRO A 186 -1.31 -4.32 15.71
C PRO A 186 -1.57 -5.38 16.79
N GLY A 187 -1.65 -6.65 16.40
CA GLY A 187 -1.92 -7.78 17.31
C GLY A 187 -3.40 -8.06 17.60
N LEU A 188 -4.35 -7.28 17.06
CA LEU A 188 -5.78 -7.48 17.23
C LEU A 188 -6.43 -7.81 15.88
N GLY A 189 -7.29 -8.84 15.88
CA GLY A 189 -8.05 -9.26 14.70
C GLY A 189 -9.34 -8.44 14.52
N ILE A 190 -9.85 -8.41 13.29
CA ILE A 190 -11.21 -7.92 13.02
C ILE A 190 -12.15 -9.12 13.09
N VAL A 191 -13.25 -8.95 13.82
CA VAL A 191 -14.31 -9.94 13.90
C VAL A 191 -15.47 -9.47 13.03
N CYS A 192 -15.81 -10.30 12.05
CA CYS A 192 -16.99 -10.13 11.22
C CYS A 192 -18.03 -11.15 11.68
N SER A 193 -19.10 -10.68 12.33
CA SER A 193 -20.19 -11.55 12.79
C SER A 193 -21.42 -11.34 11.94
N TYR A 194 -21.91 -12.38 11.28
CA TYR A 194 -23.18 -12.36 10.56
C TYR A 194 -24.26 -13.08 11.34
N SER A 195 -25.40 -12.43 11.56
CA SER A 195 -26.51 -12.91 12.36
C SER A 195 -27.82 -12.75 11.58
N GLY A 196 -28.11 -13.67 10.64
CA GLY A 196 -29.38 -13.81 9.88
C GLY A 196 -29.87 -12.58 9.07
N THR A 197 -30.01 -11.43 9.71
CA THR A 197 -30.50 -10.16 9.17
C THR A 197 -29.53 -8.99 9.39
N CYS A 198 -28.44 -9.16 10.15
CA CYS A 198 -27.52 -8.07 10.48
C CYS A 198 -26.05 -8.51 10.51
N TRP A 199 -25.16 -7.62 10.07
CA TRP A 199 -23.71 -7.76 10.21
C TRP A 199 -23.21 -6.89 11.37
N TYR A 200 -22.39 -7.48 12.23
CA TYR A 200 -21.73 -6.79 13.34
C TYR A 200 -20.22 -6.80 13.12
N LEU A 201 -19.62 -5.63 13.21
CA LEU A 201 -18.16 -5.47 13.17
C LEU A 201 -17.66 -5.20 14.59
N GLY A 202 -16.76 -6.06 15.06
CA GLY A 202 -16.08 -5.92 16.34
C GLY A 202 -14.56 -5.92 16.17
N THR A 203 -13.87 -5.27 17.08
CA THR A 203 -12.43 -5.47 17.29
C THR A 203 -12.25 -6.37 18.50
N CYS A 204 -11.48 -7.45 18.37
CA CYS A 204 -10.95 -8.14 19.55
C CYS A 204 -9.95 -7.25 20.28
#